data_AF-A0A507WFI4-F1
#
_entry.id   AF-A0A507WFI4-F1
#
_cell.length_a   1.000
_cell.length_b   1.000
_cell.length_c   1.000
_cell.angle_alpha   90.00
_cell.angle_beta   90.00
_cell.angle_gamma   90.00
#
_symmetry.space_group_name_H-M   'P 1'
#
loop_
_entity.id
_entity.type
_entity.pdbx_description
1 polymer ?
#
loop_
_entity_poly.entity_id
_entity_poly.type
_entity_poly.pdbx_seq_one_letter_code
_entity_poly.pdbx_strand_id
1 'polypeptide(L)'
;MYKSFDVEKLTMKLTVIAEHIHGQLQGHDLDVQQFSTDTRTITQGDVFIALSGANFDANAFLKTAEERGAVAAIVTQYHADSALPQIVVANTQLALGQLAKAWREQFDLLGVAITGSSGKTTTKELTASIFRQAGETLATLGNKNNEIGVPLTLLRLNDSHRYGVFELGANHQGEIAYTCGLVQPHAVVINNVGTAHLEGFGGRDGIAKAKGEIFSGLLANGTAIINLDDEFASYHSELAKSYKILTFSTQDQHANIYATDAKRLAGGAWAFNLHIAEQSTPIQLQLIGQHNVANALAAAGLAWACGLSLAHIQTGLNQAQAAAGRMVLHRRGQMTVIDDTYNANPNSVKAAIDELALCSGRRIVVLGAMGELGEDAANLHHDVGAYANAKQLDALYCVGHFSEATARGYGDLAKVFTEQSALIAALRAECDTEVTLLIKGSRSARMENVVQALIH
;
A
#
# COMPACT_ATOMS: atom_id res chain seq x y z
N MET A 1 -4.02 -43.12 -14.00
CA MET A 1 -3.96 -43.40 -12.56
C MET A 1 -2.79 -42.59 -12.01
N TYR A 2 -2.99 -41.29 -11.83
CA TYR A 2 -1.97 -40.40 -11.26
C TYR A 2 -1.99 -40.63 -9.74
N LYS A 3 -0.87 -41.07 -9.18
CA LYS A 3 -0.66 -41.06 -7.72
C LYS A 3 -0.78 -39.60 -7.29
N SER A 4 -1.82 -39.26 -6.52
CA SER A 4 -1.76 -38.07 -5.69
C SER A 4 -0.62 -38.33 -4.71
N PHE A 5 0.48 -37.61 -4.87
CA PHE A 5 1.34 -37.39 -3.73
C PHE A 5 0.51 -36.48 -2.82
N ASP A 6 -0.03 -37.06 -1.74
CA ASP A 6 -0.39 -36.27 -0.58
C ASP A 6 0.90 -35.61 -0.13
N VAL A 7 1.14 -34.39 -0.63
CA VAL A 7 2.11 -33.49 -0.03
C VAL A 7 1.47 -33.17 1.33
N GLU A 8 1.94 -33.83 2.38
CA GLU A 8 1.55 -33.48 3.74
C GLU A 8 1.70 -31.96 3.87
N LYS A 9 0.60 -31.27 4.22
CA LYS A 9 0.67 -29.84 4.54
C LYS A 9 1.81 -29.66 5.54
N LEU A 10 2.65 -28.67 5.32
CA LEU A 10 3.71 -28.27 6.25
C LEU A 10 3.08 -28.22 7.65
N THR A 11 3.47 -29.15 8.50
CA THR A 11 3.22 -28.98 9.92
C THR A 11 4.12 -27.83 10.33
N MET A 12 3.58 -26.87 11.07
CA MET A 12 4.37 -25.77 11.62
C MET A 12 5.20 -26.28 12.82
N LYS A 13 5.94 -27.37 12.61
CA LYS A 13 6.82 -27.98 13.58
C LYS A 13 8.22 -27.43 13.37
N LEU A 14 8.96 -27.13 14.44
CA LEU A 14 10.26 -26.47 14.34
C LEU A 14 11.26 -27.23 13.48
N THR A 15 11.27 -28.56 13.54
CA THR A 15 12.11 -29.41 12.66
C THR A 15 11.78 -29.23 11.19
N VAL A 16 10.50 -29.26 10.82
CA VAL A 16 10.02 -29.08 9.45
C VAL A 16 10.30 -27.67 8.95
N ILE A 17 10.09 -26.66 9.80
CA ILE A 17 10.45 -25.26 9.52
C ILE A 17 11.95 -25.15 9.23
N ALA A 18 12.80 -25.74 10.07
CA ALA A 18 14.25 -25.70 9.92
C ALA A 18 14.71 -26.29 8.57
N GLU A 19 14.10 -27.39 8.12
CA GLU A 19 14.41 -27.98 6.81
C GLU A 19 14.08 -27.02 5.65
N HIS A 20 12.91 -26.37 5.67
CA HIS A 20 12.46 -25.47 4.60
C HIS A 20 13.23 -24.15 4.52
N ILE A 21 13.78 -23.69 5.65
CA ILE A 21 14.59 -22.46 5.70
C ILE A 21 16.09 -22.73 5.74
N HIS A 22 16.50 -23.99 5.50
CA HIS A 22 17.90 -24.44 5.54
C HIS A 22 18.61 -24.08 6.85
N GLY A 23 17.88 -24.18 7.96
CA GLY A 23 18.37 -23.94 9.31
C GLY A 23 18.69 -25.21 10.07
N GLN A 24 19.37 -25.04 11.20
CA GLN A 24 19.64 -26.12 12.15
C GLN A 24 18.86 -25.86 13.45
N LEU A 25 17.96 -26.78 13.81
CA LEU A 25 17.27 -26.73 15.09
C LEU A 25 18.22 -27.13 16.23
N GLN A 26 18.28 -26.29 17.26
CA GLN A 26 18.93 -26.53 18.54
C GLN A 26 17.89 -26.42 19.65
N GLY A 27 17.64 -27.50 20.39
CA GLY A 27 16.61 -27.55 21.42
C GLY A 27 15.50 -28.54 21.09
N HIS A 28 14.39 -28.44 21.81
CA HIS A 28 13.26 -29.35 21.65
C HIS A 28 12.36 -28.94 20.48
N ASP A 29 11.75 -29.93 19.86
CA ASP A 29 10.85 -29.75 18.72
C ASP A 29 9.43 -29.41 19.21
N LEU A 30 8.78 -28.43 18.57
CA LEU A 30 7.47 -27.88 18.98
C LEU A 30 6.61 -27.61 17.76
N ASP A 31 5.30 -27.74 17.93
CA ASP A 31 4.31 -27.14 17.03
C ASP A 31 4.13 -25.66 17.38
N VAL A 32 4.22 -24.82 16.37
CA VAL A 32 4.09 -23.36 16.45
C VAL A 32 3.06 -22.89 15.45
N GLN A 33 2.52 -21.68 15.60
CA GLN A 33 1.51 -21.16 14.66
C GLN A 33 1.66 -19.69 14.34
N GLN A 34 2.47 -18.96 15.12
CA GLN A 34 2.55 -17.52 15.05
C GLN A 34 4.01 -17.06 15.05
N PHE A 35 4.28 -15.98 14.33
CA PHE A 35 5.62 -15.47 14.10
C PHE A 35 5.62 -13.96 14.33
N SER A 36 6.62 -13.48 15.05
CA SER A 36 6.83 -12.05 15.27
C SER A 36 8.29 -11.69 15.00
N THR A 37 8.50 -10.55 14.36
CA THR A 37 9.84 -9.95 14.17
C THR A 37 10.09 -8.78 15.13
N ASP A 38 9.13 -8.46 16.00
CA ASP A 38 9.16 -7.31 16.89
C ASP A 38 8.81 -7.76 18.31
N THR A 39 9.78 -7.63 19.23
CA THR A 39 9.56 -8.01 20.63
C THR A 39 8.44 -7.21 21.29
N ARG A 40 8.13 -6.01 20.77
CA ARG A 40 7.03 -5.18 21.29
C ARG A 40 5.66 -5.81 21.06
N THR A 41 5.52 -6.68 20.04
CA THR A 41 4.25 -7.31 19.64
C THR A 41 4.18 -8.79 19.95
N ILE A 42 5.22 -9.37 20.56
CA ILE A 42 5.22 -10.78 20.95
C ILE A 42 4.08 -11.07 21.94
N THR A 43 3.41 -12.17 21.71
CA THR A 43 2.42 -12.80 22.58
C THR A 43 2.79 -14.25 22.86
N GLN A 44 2.14 -14.85 23.86
CA GLN A 44 2.40 -16.23 24.27
C GLN A 44 2.22 -17.20 23.09
N GLY A 45 3.26 -17.95 22.74
CA GLY A 45 3.23 -18.92 21.65
C GLY A 45 3.89 -18.47 20.35
N ASP A 46 4.35 -17.22 20.27
CA ASP A 46 5.05 -16.71 19.09
C ASP A 46 6.45 -17.33 18.92
N VAL A 47 6.85 -17.52 17.66
CA VAL A 47 8.26 -17.68 17.28
C VAL A 47 8.84 -16.31 16.97
N PHE A 48 9.92 -15.96 17.67
CA PHE A 48 10.63 -14.72 17.42
C PHE A 48 11.62 -14.86 16.27
N ILE A 49 11.47 -14.06 15.21
CA ILE A 49 12.40 -14.03 14.09
C ILE A 49 13.33 -12.83 14.28
N ALA A 50 14.57 -13.11 14.67
CA ALA A 50 15.57 -12.11 14.96
C ALA A 50 16.17 -11.53 13.66
N LEU A 51 15.49 -10.54 13.08
CA LEU A 51 15.97 -9.81 11.91
C LEU A 51 17.18 -8.91 12.23
N SER A 52 18.24 -9.02 11.44
CA SER A 52 19.43 -8.17 11.55
C SER A 52 19.57 -7.30 10.29
N GLY A 53 19.89 -6.03 10.48
CA GLY A 53 20.19 -5.06 9.42
C GLY A 53 21.44 -4.24 9.77
N ALA A 54 21.81 -3.29 8.91
CA ALA A 54 23.08 -2.56 9.04
C ALA A 54 23.28 -1.83 10.38
N ASN A 55 22.18 -1.35 11.00
CA ASN A 55 22.21 -0.56 12.24
C ASN A 55 21.47 -1.24 13.41
N PHE A 56 21.06 -2.49 13.26
CA PHE A 56 20.18 -3.15 14.22
C PHE A 56 20.36 -4.67 14.17
N ASP A 57 20.55 -5.30 15.32
CA ASP A 57 20.61 -6.75 15.42
C ASP A 57 19.57 -7.26 16.42
N ALA A 58 18.50 -7.87 15.91
CA ALA A 58 17.43 -8.36 16.76
C ALA A 58 17.83 -9.55 17.65
N ASN A 59 18.94 -10.23 17.35
CA ASN A 59 19.43 -11.34 18.19
C ASN A 59 19.71 -10.88 19.62
N ALA A 60 20.07 -9.60 19.81
CA ALA A 60 20.27 -9.00 21.13
C ALA A 60 19.00 -8.96 22.01
N PHE A 61 17.80 -9.11 21.41
CA PHE A 61 16.52 -9.09 22.13
C PHE A 61 15.93 -10.48 22.41
N LEU A 62 16.71 -11.54 22.21
CA LEU A 62 16.23 -12.92 22.40
C LEU A 62 15.69 -13.15 23.83
N LYS A 63 16.39 -12.65 24.85
CA LYS A 63 15.92 -12.72 26.24
C LYS A 63 14.61 -11.95 26.46
N THR A 64 14.48 -10.77 25.84
CA THR A 64 13.23 -10.00 25.91
C THR A 64 12.07 -10.72 25.21
N ALA A 65 12.35 -11.45 24.12
CA ALA A 65 11.35 -12.27 23.45
C ALA A 65 10.88 -13.43 24.34
N GLU A 66 11.83 -14.12 24.98
CA GLU A 66 11.57 -15.18 25.96
C GLU A 66 10.71 -14.67 27.13
N GLU A 67 11.08 -13.55 27.75
CA GLU A 67 10.33 -12.92 28.85
C GLU A 67 8.90 -12.51 28.46
N ARG A 68 8.65 -12.28 27.17
CA ARG A 68 7.32 -11.91 26.63
C ARG A 68 6.49 -13.11 26.16
N GLY A 69 7.00 -14.33 26.30
CA GLY A 69 6.26 -15.56 26.01
C GLY A 69 6.51 -16.16 24.63
N ALA A 70 7.58 -15.76 23.95
CA ALA A 70 8.04 -16.50 22.78
C ALA A 70 8.35 -17.96 23.17
N VAL A 71 8.07 -18.90 22.28
CA VAL A 71 8.28 -20.35 22.52
C VAL A 71 9.45 -20.92 21.73
N ALA A 72 9.94 -20.20 20.73
CA ALA A 72 11.13 -20.51 19.95
C ALA A 72 11.67 -19.24 19.28
N ALA A 73 12.86 -19.34 18.68
CA ALA A 73 13.42 -18.25 17.89
C ALA A 73 14.12 -18.72 16.61
N ILE A 74 14.13 -17.87 15.59
CA ILE A 74 14.95 -18.01 14.38
C ILE A 74 16.03 -16.95 14.43
N VAL A 75 17.29 -17.40 14.48
CA VAL A 75 18.46 -16.57 14.83
C VAL A 75 19.60 -16.79 13.85
N THR A 76 20.54 -15.83 13.77
CA THR A 76 21.72 -15.96 12.90
C THR A 76 22.86 -16.76 13.55
N GLN A 77 22.84 -16.88 14.87
CA GLN A 77 23.82 -17.63 15.65
C GLN A 77 23.14 -18.24 16.87
N TYR A 78 23.68 -19.34 17.39
CA TYR A 78 23.16 -19.99 18.59
C TYR A 78 23.50 -19.19 19.86
N HIS A 79 22.51 -18.99 20.73
CA HIS A 79 22.63 -18.32 22.02
C HIS A 79 22.35 -19.31 23.16
N ALA A 80 23.40 -19.82 23.80
CA ALA A 80 23.32 -20.85 24.85
C ALA A 80 22.65 -20.35 26.15
N ASP A 81 22.55 -19.04 26.31
CA ASP A 81 22.01 -18.31 27.45
C ASP A 81 20.48 -18.07 27.37
N SER A 82 19.83 -18.46 26.27
CA SER A 82 18.36 -18.52 26.16
C SER A 82 17.86 -19.95 26.28
N ALA A 83 16.73 -20.14 26.99
CA ALA A 83 16.09 -21.45 27.11
C ALA A 83 15.23 -21.82 25.89
N LEU A 84 15.01 -20.88 24.97
CA LEU A 84 14.21 -21.10 23.76
C LEU A 84 14.90 -22.10 22.82
N PRO A 85 14.15 -23.05 22.23
CA PRO A 85 14.55 -23.70 20.99
C PRO A 85 14.90 -22.68 19.91
N GLN A 86 16.00 -22.90 19.21
CA GLN A 86 16.53 -21.97 18.22
C GLN A 86 16.73 -22.67 16.89
N ILE A 87 16.19 -22.09 15.81
CA ILE A 87 16.56 -22.46 14.45
C ILE A 87 17.65 -21.48 14.00
N VAL A 88 18.86 -21.99 13.84
CA VAL A 88 20.03 -21.20 13.43
C VAL A 88 20.12 -21.19 11.91
N VAL A 89 20.13 -20.00 11.31
CA VAL A 89 20.18 -19.80 9.85
C VAL A 89 21.27 -18.79 9.49
N ALA A 90 21.76 -18.81 8.25
CA ALA A 90 22.75 -17.83 7.80
C ALA A 90 22.16 -16.41 7.65
N ASN A 91 20.86 -16.29 7.33
CA ASN A 91 20.18 -15.02 7.13
C ASN A 91 18.70 -15.14 7.49
N THR A 92 18.27 -14.44 8.55
CA THR A 92 16.90 -14.52 9.08
C THR A 92 15.85 -13.85 8.18
N GLN A 93 16.22 -12.84 7.39
CA GLN A 93 15.32 -12.22 6.41
C GLN A 93 15.04 -13.17 5.23
N LEU A 94 16.07 -13.85 4.72
CA LEU A 94 15.91 -14.86 3.67
C LEU A 94 15.09 -16.05 4.19
N ALA A 95 15.39 -16.50 5.42
CA ALA A 95 14.65 -17.57 6.08
C ALA A 95 13.16 -17.23 6.25
N LEU A 96 12.84 -15.98 6.65
CA LEU A 96 11.45 -15.50 6.71
C LEU A 96 10.75 -15.58 5.35
N GLY A 97 11.42 -15.17 4.26
CA GLY A 97 10.88 -15.30 2.91
C GLY A 97 10.65 -16.74 2.48
N GLN A 98 11.62 -17.62 2.73
CA GLN A 98 11.54 -19.06 2.43
C GLN A 98 10.38 -19.72 3.17
N LEU A 99 10.26 -19.45 4.47
CA LEU A 99 9.16 -19.93 5.29
C LEU A 99 7.81 -19.45 4.75
N ALA A 100 7.69 -18.15 4.46
CA ALA A 100 6.46 -17.57 3.95
C ALA A 100 6.06 -18.14 2.59
N LYS A 101 7.02 -18.40 1.70
CA LYS A 101 6.77 -19.05 0.40
C LYS A 101 6.30 -20.49 0.58
N ALA A 102 7.02 -21.28 1.38
CA ALA A 102 6.62 -22.66 1.68
C ALA A 102 5.22 -22.72 2.33
N TRP A 103 4.90 -21.75 3.19
CA TRP A 103 3.56 -21.61 3.76
C TRP A 103 2.51 -21.29 2.69
N ARG A 104 2.76 -20.28 1.85
CA ARG A 104 1.86 -19.86 0.78
C ARG A 104 1.53 -21.00 -0.19
N GLU A 105 2.52 -21.82 -0.57
CA GLU A 105 2.37 -22.88 -1.58
C GLU A 105 1.42 -24.03 -1.16
N GLN A 106 1.02 -24.09 0.10
CA GLN A 106 0.08 -25.10 0.60
C GLN A 106 -1.40 -24.72 0.44
N PHE A 107 -1.67 -23.46 0.12
CA PHE A 107 -3.04 -22.96 0.03
C PHE A 107 -3.46 -22.82 -1.44
N ASP A 108 -4.63 -23.35 -1.76
CA ASP A 108 -5.32 -23.03 -3.01
C ASP A 108 -5.98 -21.65 -2.86
N LEU A 109 -5.20 -20.62 -3.19
CA LEU A 109 -5.54 -19.22 -2.96
C LEU A 109 -5.55 -18.46 -4.29
N LEU A 110 -6.67 -17.82 -4.61
CA LEU A 110 -6.73 -16.82 -5.68
C LEU A 110 -6.14 -15.50 -5.19
N GLY A 111 -4.83 -15.38 -5.35
CA GLY A 111 -4.06 -14.20 -4.96
C GLY A 111 -3.89 -13.17 -6.08
N VAL A 112 -3.93 -11.88 -5.74
CA VAL A 112 -3.57 -10.76 -6.63
C VAL A 112 -2.53 -9.86 -6.00
N ALA A 113 -1.69 -9.21 -6.82
CA ALA A 113 -0.70 -8.26 -6.33
C ALA A 113 -0.80 -6.88 -6.98
N ILE A 114 -0.56 -5.85 -6.18
CA ILE A 114 -0.75 -4.45 -6.56
C ILE A 114 0.55 -3.68 -6.31
N THR A 115 1.10 -3.07 -7.36
CA THR A 115 2.15 -2.05 -7.23
C THR A 115 1.74 -0.76 -7.94
N GLY A 116 2.57 0.28 -7.79
CA GLY A 116 2.27 1.62 -8.29
C GLY A 116 3.01 2.70 -7.49
N SER A 117 3.16 3.89 -8.06
CA SER A 117 3.72 5.03 -7.31
C SER A 117 2.69 5.56 -6.31
N SER A 118 1.42 5.62 -6.73
CA SER A 118 0.28 6.08 -5.93
C SER A 118 -0.92 5.14 -6.06
N GLY A 119 -1.86 5.20 -5.10
CA GLY A 119 -3.12 4.45 -5.16
C GLY A 119 -3.05 2.96 -4.79
N LYS A 120 -1.87 2.42 -4.45
CA LYS A 120 -1.69 1.01 -4.04
C LYS A 120 -2.65 0.58 -2.92
N THR A 121 -2.58 1.27 -1.78
CA THR A 121 -3.40 0.95 -0.60
C THR A 121 -4.90 1.08 -0.89
N THR A 122 -5.31 2.12 -1.62
CA THR A 122 -6.72 2.30 -2.00
C THR A 122 -7.19 1.20 -2.93
N THR A 123 -6.44 0.87 -3.98
CA THR A 123 -6.75 -0.22 -4.90
C THR A 123 -6.82 -1.56 -4.16
N LYS A 124 -5.93 -1.79 -3.18
CA LYS A 124 -5.95 -2.98 -2.32
C LYS A 124 -7.22 -3.03 -1.47
N GLU A 125 -7.65 -1.95 -0.83
CA GLU A 125 -8.91 -1.94 -0.07
C GLU A 125 -10.14 -2.14 -0.96
N LEU A 126 -10.18 -1.49 -2.13
CA LEU A 126 -11.24 -1.70 -3.13
C LEU A 126 -11.30 -3.17 -3.56
N THR A 127 -10.16 -3.75 -3.93
CA THR A 127 -10.06 -5.15 -4.38
C THR A 127 -10.45 -6.11 -3.25
N ALA A 128 -9.96 -5.89 -2.03
CA ALA A 128 -10.31 -6.71 -0.87
C ALA A 128 -11.81 -6.60 -0.55
N SER A 129 -12.41 -5.41 -0.71
CA SER A 129 -13.85 -5.23 -0.50
C SER A 129 -14.70 -5.99 -1.53
N ILE A 130 -14.23 -6.08 -2.79
CA ILE A 130 -14.85 -6.93 -3.82
C ILE A 130 -14.68 -8.42 -3.48
N PHE A 131 -13.48 -8.84 -3.12
CA PHE A 131 -13.16 -10.25 -2.87
C PHE A 131 -13.94 -10.80 -1.67
N ARG A 132 -14.13 -9.99 -0.62
CA ARG A 132 -14.96 -10.32 0.55
C ARG A 132 -16.43 -10.58 0.22
N GLN A 133 -16.94 -10.11 -0.93
CA GLN A 133 -18.29 -10.47 -1.37
C GLN A 133 -18.38 -11.93 -1.84
N ALA A 134 -17.25 -12.52 -2.24
CA ALA A 134 -17.17 -13.88 -2.77
C ALA A 134 -16.56 -14.89 -1.78
N GLY A 135 -15.85 -14.43 -0.73
CA GLY A 135 -15.34 -15.30 0.33
C GLY A 135 -14.25 -14.68 1.19
N GLU A 136 -13.79 -15.46 2.17
CA GLU A 136 -12.74 -15.06 3.10
C GLU A 136 -11.46 -14.61 2.38
N THR A 137 -11.00 -13.41 2.73
CA THR A 137 -9.96 -12.69 1.98
C THR A 137 -8.88 -12.20 2.91
N LEU A 138 -7.64 -12.66 2.68
CA LEU A 138 -6.46 -12.10 3.31
C LEU A 138 -6.03 -10.84 2.53
N ALA A 139 -5.69 -9.76 3.23
CA ALA A 139 -5.12 -8.57 2.60
C ALA A 139 -3.96 -8.00 3.43
N THR A 140 -3.03 -7.33 2.75
CA THR A 140 -1.93 -6.58 3.38
C THR A 140 -2.49 -5.56 4.39
N LEU A 141 -1.99 -5.61 5.63
CA LEU A 141 -2.34 -4.65 6.68
C LEU A 141 -1.40 -3.43 6.64
N GLY A 142 -1.96 -2.23 6.66
CA GLY A 142 -1.17 -0.99 6.63
C GLY A 142 -0.22 -0.94 5.42
N ASN A 143 1.04 -0.59 5.66
CA ASN A 143 2.16 -0.62 4.72
C ASN A 143 3.07 -1.84 4.90
N LYS A 144 2.57 -3.00 5.33
CA LYS A 144 3.37 -4.23 5.37
C LYS A 144 3.58 -4.80 3.95
N ASN A 145 4.19 -4.00 3.08
CA ASN A 145 4.28 -4.20 1.63
C ASN A 145 5.73 -4.40 1.12
N ASN A 146 6.70 -4.53 2.04
CA ASN A 146 8.12 -4.71 1.73
C ASN A 146 8.57 -6.16 1.96
N GLU A 147 9.88 -6.41 1.86
CA GLU A 147 10.57 -7.70 2.00
C GLU A 147 10.40 -8.38 3.36
N ILE A 148 9.91 -7.67 4.38
CA ILE A 148 9.55 -8.21 5.70
C ILE A 148 8.02 -8.33 5.83
N GLY A 149 7.30 -7.27 5.45
CA GLY A 149 5.85 -7.17 5.62
C GLY A 149 5.05 -8.16 4.76
N VAL A 150 5.50 -8.44 3.54
CA VAL A 150 4.85 -9.39 2.63
C VAL A 150 4.95 -10.82 3.19
N PRO A 151 6.14 -11.34 3.57
CA PRO A 151 6.24 -12.62 4.26
C PRO A 151 5.34 -12.75 5.49
N LEU A 152 5.34 -11.74 6.38
CA LEU A 152 4.48 -11.76 7.57
C LEU A 152 2.99 -11.73 7.24
N THR A 153 2.61 -11.14 6.11
CA THR A 153 1.23 -11.22 5.61
C THR A 153 0.92 -12.64 5.16
N LEU A 154 1.79 -13.27 4.37
CA LEU A 154 1.61 -14.64 3.89
C LEU A 154 1.50 -15.64 5.04
N LEU A 155 2.29 -15.49 6.11
CA LEU A 155 2.23 -16.36 7.30
C LEU A 155 0.90 -16.31 8.06
N ARG A 156 0.00 -15.36 7.73
CA ARG A 156 -1.38 -15.30 8.27
C ARG A 156 -2.38 -16.12 7.46
N LEU A 157 -1.97 -16.74 6.35
CA LEU A 157 -2.82 -17.65 5.60
C LEU A 157 -3.27 -18.83 6.46
N ASN A 158 -4.49 -19.27 6.20
CA ASN A 158 -5.14 -20.40 6.87
C ASN A 158 -6.22 -20.98 5.94
N ASP A 159 -6.81 -22.11 6.33
CA ASP A 159 -7.73 -22.89 5.49
C ASP A 159 -9.07 -22.21 5.20
N SER A 160 -9.45 -21.12 5.90
CA SER A 160 -10.66 -20.38 5.57
C SER A 160 -10.47 -19.48 4.35
N HIS A 161 -9.27 -18.96 4.14
CA HIS A 161 -8.99 -18.01 3.06
C HIS A 161 -9.21 -18.65 1.69
N ARG A 162 -9.86 -17.89 0.80
CA ARG A 162 -10.06 -18.24 -0.62
C ARG A 162 -9.35 -17.25 -1.53
N TYR A 163 -9.22 -16.01 -1.07
CA TYR A 163 -8.58 -14.96 -1.84
C TYR A 163 -7.48 -14.22 -1.06
N GLY A 164 -6.53 -13.65 -1.79
CA GLY A 164 -5.43 -12.85 -1.24
C GLY A 164 -5.23 -11.56 -2.02
N VAL A 165 -5.07 -10.42 -1.33
CA VAL A 165 -4.81 -9.12 -1.95
C VAL A 165 -3.53 -8.51 -1.36
N PHE A 166 -2.47 -8.53 -2.14
CA PHE A 166 -1.12 -8.20 -1.67
C PHE A 166 -0.65 -6.86 -2.25
N GLU A 167 -0.44 -5.88 -1.38
CA GLU A 167 0.23 -4.63 -1.74
C GLU A 167 1.74 -4.85 -1.76
N LEU A 168 2.40 -4.51 -2.87
CA LEU A 168 3.85 -4.61 -3.06
C LEU A 168 4.47 -3.23 -3.28
N GLY A 169 5.25 -2.79 -2.30
CA GLY A 169 6.08 -1.58 -2.35
C GLY A 169 7.51 -1.92 -2.74
N ALA A 170 8.25 -0.92 -3.21
CA ALA A 170 9.69 -1.00 -3.35
C ALA A 170 10.32 0.38 -3.29
N ASN A 171 11.54 0.40 -2.75
CA ASN A 171 12.48 1.51 -2.70
C ASN A 171 13.66 1.28 -3.65
N HIS A 172 13.97 0.01 -3.98
CA HIS A 172 15.07 -0.36 -4.87
C HIS A 172 14.66 -1.43 -5.87
N GLN A 173 15.45 -1.58 -6.94
CA GLN A 173 15.26 -2.64 -7.94
C GLN A 173 15.48 -4.02 -7.31
N GLY A 174 14.73 -5.02 -7.77
CA GLY A 174 14.73 -6.40 -7.29
C GLY A 174 13.76 -6.69 -6.14
N GLU A 175 13.30 -5.67 -5.40
CA GLU A 175 12.41 -5.86 -4.25
C GLU A 175 11.01 -6.34 -4.64
N ILE A 176 10.47 -5.82 -5.76
CA ILE A 176 9.18 -6.28 -6.29
C ILE A 176 9.32 -7.68 -6.88
N ALA A 177 10.41 -7.96 -7.62
CA ALA A 177 10.67 -9.31 -8.12
C ALA A 177 10.68 -10.35 -6.99
N TYR A 178 11.39 -10.03 -5.89
CA TYR A 178 11.46 -10.87 -4.71
C TYR A 178 10.08 -11.08 -4.08
N THR A 179 9.41 -10.00 -3.68
CA THR A 179 8.13 -10.10 -2.97
C THR A 179 7.01 -10.72 -3.82
N CYS A 180 6.94 -10.40 -5.11
CA CYS A 180 5.98 -11.00 -6.02
C CYS A 180 6.26 -12.50 -6.22
N GLY A 181 7.54 -12.89 -6.27
CA GLY A 181 7.96 -14.29 -6.30
C GLY A 181 7.57 -15.11 -5.07
N LEU A 182 7.38 -14.46 -3.91
CA LEU A 182 6.81 -15.10 -2.71
C LEU A 182 5.28 -15.24 -2.80
N VAL A 183 4.60 -14.24 -3.37
CA VAL A 183 3.13 -14.19 -3.44
C VAL A 183 2.55 -15.15 -4.48
N GLN A 184 3.22 -15.28 -5.63
CA GLN A 184 2.77 -16.06 -6.80
C GLN A 184 1.31 -15.71 -7.21
N PRO A 185 1.04 -14.46 -7.62
CA PRO A 185 -0.32 -14.01 -7.91
C PRO A 185 -0.87 -14.56 -9.24
N HIS A 186 -2.21 -14.62 -9.32
CA HIS A 186 -3.00 -14.94 -10.51
C HIS A 186 -3.27 -13.69 -11.36
N ALA A 187 -3.30 -12.52 -10.74
CA ALA A 187 -3.42 -11.25 -11.43
C ALA A 187 -2.57 -10.17 -10.76
N VAL A 188 -1.98 -9.29 -11.56
CA VAL A 188 -1.16 -8.19 -11.07
C VAL A 188 -1.53 -6.89 -11.75
N VAL A 189 -1.42 -5.78 -11.01
CA VAL A 189 -1.60 -4.43 -11.58
C VAL A 189 -0.41 -3.54 -11.26
N ILE A 190 0.03 -2.80 -12.28
CA ILE A 190 0.82 -1.58 -12.08
C ILE A 190 -0.16 -0.42 -12.17
N ASN A 191 -0.51 0.15 -11.01
CA ASN A 191 -1.57 1.16 -10.95
C ASN A 191 -1.17 2.47 -11.67
N ASN A 192 0.11 2.86 -11.56
CA ASN A 192 0.72 4.00 -12.25
C ASN A 192 2.24 4.09 -11.99
N VAL A 193 2.94 4.83 -12.84
CA VAL A 193 4.32 5.30 -12.72
C VAL A 193 4.34 6.81 -12.54
N GLY A 194 4.39 7.22 -11.27
CA GLY A 194 4.62 8.60 -10.85
C GLY A 194 6.04 8.87 -10.37
N THR A 195 6.21 9.95 -9.61
CA THR A 195 7.50 10.46 -9.10
C THR A 195 7.84 10.04 -7.67
N ALA A 196 7.19 9.00 -7.13
CA ALA A 196 7.51 8.48 -5.80
C ALA A 196 8.85 7.72 -5.80
N HIS A 197 9.66 7.87 -4.74
CA HIS A 197 10.96 7.21 -4.57
C HIS A 197 11.99 7.53 -5.67
N LEU A 198 11.97 8.76 -6.21
CA LEU A 198 12.80 9.14 -7.37
C LEU A 198 14.29 8.85 -7.16
N GLU A 199 14.79 9.10 -5.94
CA GLU A 199 16.18 8.90 -5.53
C GLU A 199 16.63 7.44 -5.61
N GLY A 200 15.79 6.50 -5.14
CA GLY A 200 16.15 5.07 -5.07
C GLY A 200 16.18 4.36 -6.43
N PHE A 201 15.56 4.94 -7.45
CA PHE A 201 15.37 4.30 -8.76
C PHE A 201 16.10 4.99 -9.92
N GLY A 202 16.67 6.18 -9.72
CA GLY A 202 17.36 6.91 -10.79
C GLY A 202 16.41 7.49 -11.84
N GLY A 203 15.24 7.97 -11.41
CA GLY A 203 14.25 8.62 -12.27
C GLY A 203 13.07 7.73 -12.71
N ARG A 204 12.18 8.28 -13.54
CA ARG A 204 10.89 7.65 -13.90
C ARG A 204 11.06 6.35 -14.69
N ASP A 205 12.05 6.25 -15.58
CA ASP A 205 12.36 5.01 -16.31
C ASP A 205 12.79 3.89 -15.35
N GLY A 206 13.57 4.23 -14.32
CA GLY A 206 13.97 3.28 -13.29
C GLY A 206 12.80 2.83 -12.43
N ILE A 207 11.88 3.75 -12.10
CA ILE A 207 10.62 3.41 -11.42
C ILE A 207 9.77 2.48 -12.29
N ALA A 208 9.65 2.75 -13.59
CA ALA A 208 8.90 1.92 -14.53
C ALA A 208 9.49 0.51 -14.63
N LYS A 209 10.82 0.39 -14.71
CA LYS A 209 11.54 -0.89 -14.68
C LYS A 209 11.26 -1.66 -13.39
N ALA A 210 11.46 -1.02 -12.24
CA ALA A 210 11.25 -1.66 -10.94
C ALA A 210 9.80 -2.13 -10.74
N LYS A 211 8.81 -1.34 -11.16
CA LYS A 211 7.39 -1.77 -11.09
C LYS A 211 7.08 -2.90 -12.06
N GLY A 212 7.74 -2.92 -13.22
CA GLY A 212 7.64 -4.01 -14.20
C GLY A 212 8.09 -5.37 -13.67
N GLU A 213 8.92 -5.40 -12.63
CA GLU A 213 9.32 -6.64 -11.94
C GLU A 213 8.12 -7.42 -11.39
N ILE A 214 6.96 -6.78 -11.19
CA ILE A 214 5.77 -7.47 -10.67
C ILE A 214 5.34 -8.62 -11.60
N PHE A 215 5.66 -8.55 -12.88
CA PHE A 215 5.33 -9.61 -13.83
C PHE A 215 6.18 -10.87 -13.62
N SER A 216 7.37 -10.79 -13.01
CA SER A 216 8.24 -11.96 -12.82
C SER A 216 7.67 -12.98 -11.82
N GLY A 217 6.81 -12.54 -10.90
CA GLY A 217 6.09 -13.42 -9.97
C GLY A 217 4.73 -13.89 -10.47
N LEU A 218 4.22 -13.33 -11.58
CA LEU A 218 2.91 -13.68 -12.14
C LEU A 218 2.91 -15.14 -12.61
N LEU A 219 1.92 -15.91 -12.17
CA LEU A 219 1.74 -17.30 -12.59
C LEU A 219 1.59 -17.40 -14.12
N ALA A 220 2.00 -18.54 -14.70
CA ALA A 220 2.07 -18.71 -16.16
C ALA A 220 0.75 -18.44 -16.92
N ASN A 221 -0.40 -18.72 -16.30
CA ASN A 221 -1.73 -18.44 -16.87
C ASN A 221 -2.39 -17.18 -16.31
N GLY A 222 -1.60 -16.35 -15.61
CA GLY A 222 -2.05 -15.15 -14.93
C GLY A 222 -2.34 -13.99 -15.88
N THR A 223 -2.91 -12.94 -15.30
CA THR A 223 -3.33 -11.73 -16.03
C THR A 223 -2.60 -10.49 -15.54
N ALA A 224 -2.01 -9.75 -16.47
CA ALA A 224 -1.47 -8.42 -16.23
C ALA A 224 -2.53 -7.36 -16.50
N ILE A 225 -2.79 -6.50 -15.52
CA ILE A 225 -3.70 -5.36 -15.63
C ILE A 225 -2.86 -4.10 -15.87
N ILE A 226 -3.08 -3.41 -16.98
CA ILE A 226 -2.28 -2.28 -17.43
C ILE A 226 -3.14 -1.00 -17.52
N ASN A 227 -2.63 0.08 -16.95
CA ASN A 227 -3.25 1.40 -17.05
C ASN A 227 -2.87 2.05 -18.39
N LEU A 228 -3.82 2.23 -19.32
CA LEU A 228 -3.54 2.90 -20.61
C LEU A 228 -3.37 4.41 -20.49
N ASP A 229 -3.81 5.02 -19.38
CA ASP A 229 -3.61 6.45 -19.11
C ASP A 229 -2.17 6.74 -18.65
N ASP A 230 -1.35 5.71 -18.44
CA ASP A 230 0.03 5.83 -18.00
C ASP A 230 0.99 5.91 -19.20
N GLU A 231 1.98 6.81 -19.15
CA GLU A 231 2.95 6.98 -20.24
C GLU A 231 3.81 5.71 -20.49
N PHE A 232 3.96 4.84 -19.47
CA PHE A 232 4.70 3.58 -19.58
C PHE A 232 3.81 2.40 -19.98
N ALA A 233 2.54 2.60 -20.32
CA ALA A 233 1.61 1.53 -20.68
C ALA A 233 2.16 0.62 -21.80
N SER A 234 2.74 1.20 -22.85
CA SER A 234 3.33 0.44 -23.97
C SER A 234 4.53 -0.39 -23.51
N TYR A 235 5.39 0.17 -22.67
CA TYR A 235 6.54 -0.52 -22.12
C TYR A 235 6.12 -1.71 -21.23
N HIS A 236 5.15 -1.51 -20.33
CA HIS A 236 4.66 -2.58 -19.48
C HIS A 236 3.87 -3.64 -20.23
N SER A 237 3.15 -3.27 -21.29
CA SER A 237 2.46 -4.23 -22.17
C SER A 237 3.46 -5.14 -22.88
N GLU A 238 4.57 -4.60 -23.37
CA GLU A 238 5.64 -5.38 -24.00
C GLU A 238 6.32 -6.33 -23.00
N LEU A 239 6.55 -5.88 -21.75
CA LEU A 239 7.07 -6.76 -20.69
C LEU A 239 6.10 -7.88 -20.33
N ALA A 240 4.79 -7.62 -20.37
CA ALA A 240 3.75 -8.57 -20.01
C ALA A 240 3.26 -9.44 -21.18
N LYS A 241 3.85 -9.34 -22.38
CA LYS A 241 3.33 -9.94 -23.62
C LYS A 241 3.14 -11.46 -23.61
N SER A 242 3.80 -12.17 -22.70
CA SER A 242 3.65 -13.61 -22.52
C SER A 242 2.43 -14.01 -21.68
N TYR A 243 1.75 -13.05 -21.07
CA TYR A 243 0.60 -13.25 -20.21
C TYR A 243 -0.69 -12.76 -20.86
N LYS A 244 -1.83 -13.07 -20.25
CA LYS A 244 -3.08 -12.40 -20.60
C LYS A 244 -2.98 -10.93 -20.16
N ILE A 245 -3.39 -10.01 -21.02
CA ILE A 245 -3.39 -8.58 -20.71
C ILE A 245 -4.83 -8.09 -20.67
N LEU A 246 -5.18 -7.39 -19.59
CA LEU A 246 -6.37 -6.56 -19.50
C LEU A 246 -5.93 -5.11 -19.33
N THR A 247 -6.56 -4.22 -20.07
CA THR A 247 -6.28 -2.79 -20.02
C THR A 247 -7.40 -2.05 -19.29
N PHE A 248 -7.04 -0.99 -18.55
CA PHE A 248 -8.02 -0.07 -18.00
C PHE A 248 -7.70 1.39 -18.34
N SER A 249 -8.74 2.21 -18.43
CA SER A 249 -8.59 3.65 -18.70
C SER A 249 -9.80 4.45 -18.22
N THR A 250 -9.55 5.68 -17.78
CA THR A 250 -10.57 6.68 -17.50
C THR A 250 -10.86 7.59 -18.69
N GLN A 251 -10.07 7.50 -19.77
CA GLN A 251 -10.10 8.42 -20.92
C GLN A 251 -10.38 7.70 -22.25
N ASP A 252 -10.05 6.42 -22.35
CA ASP A 252 -10.11 5.61 -23.57
C ASP A 252 -11.10 4.46 -23.41
N GLN A 253 -12.20 4.52 -24.16
CA GLN A 253 -13.25 3.50 -24.18
C GLN A 253 -12.87 2.25 -24.99
N HIS A 254 -11.70 2.23 -25.66
CA HIS A 254 -11.16 1.02 -26.29
C HIS A 254 -10.44 0.11 -25.29
N ALA A 255 -10.20 0.58 -24.05
CA ALA A 255 -9.68 -0.26 -22.99
C ALA A 255 -10.66 -1.40 -22.66
N ASN A 256 -10.14 -2.51 -22.13
CA ASN A 256 -11.02 -3.63 -21.72
C ASN A 256 -11.93 -3.24 -20.54
N ILE A 257 -11.50 -2.27 -19.73
CA ILE A 257 -12.17 -1.80 -18.53
C ILE A 257 -12.15 -0.27 -18.54
N TYR A 258 -13.32 0.38 -18.57
CA TYR A 258 -13.37 1.84 -18.62
C TYR A 258 -14.57 2.41 -17.87
N ALA A 259 -14.52 3.72 -17.64
CA ALA A 259 -15.60 4.48 -17.02
C ALA A 259 -16.26 5.42 -18.02
N THR A 260 -17.59 5.53 -17.98
CA THR A 260 -18.33 6.64 -18.61
C THR A 260 -19.14 7.41 -17.58
N ASP A 261 -19.55 8.62 -17.93
CA ASP A 261 -20.43 9.48 -17.11
C ASP A 261 -19.90 9.74 -15.69
N ALA A 262 -18.56 9.77 -15.56
CA ALA A 262 -17.90 10.01 -14.28
C ALA A 262 -18.22 11.42 -13.77
N LYS A 263 -18.79 11.49 -12.56
CA LYS A 263 -19.20 12.74 -11.93
C LYS A 263 -18.99 12.71 -10.43
N ARG A 264 -18.66 13.87 -9.89
CA ARG A 264 -18.63 14.13 -8.46
C ARG A 264 -20.05 14.37 -7.93
N LEU A 265 -20.43 13.65 -6.90
CA LEU A 265 -21.71 13.75 -6.21
C LEU A 265 -21.67 14.77 -5.08
N ALA A 266 -22.85 15.10 -4.55
CA ALA A 266 -22.97 15.81 -3.29
C ALA A 266 -22.24 15.04 -2.18
N GLY A 267 -21.38 15.73 -1.42
CA GLY A 267 -20.52 15.12 -0.41
C GLY A 267 -19.14 14.65 -0.90
N GLY A 268 -18.84 14.80 -2.20
CA GLY A 268 -17.50 14.59 -2.76
C GLY A 268 -17.23 13.20 -3.33
N ALA A 269 -18.12 12.24 -3.07
CA ALA A 269 -18.08 10.90 -3.64
C ALA A 269 -18.14 10.92 -5.18
N TRP A 270 -17.64 9.87 -5.83
CA TRP A 270 -17.67 9.76 -7.30
C TRP A 270 -18.59 8.63 -7.77
N ALA A 271 -19.35 8.90 -8.83
CA ALA A 271 -20.19 7.92 -9.51
C ALA A 271 -19.86 7.86 -11.01
N PHE A 272 -19.98 6.69 -11.60
CA PHE A 272 -19.68 6.42 -13.02
C PHE A 272 -20.33 5.10 -13.45
N ASN A 273 -20.43 4.87 -14.76
CA ASN A 273 -20.76 3.56 -15.31
C ASN A 273 -19.45 2.79 -15.57
N LEU A 274 -19.27 1.66 -14.90
CA LEU A 274 -18.14 0.74 -15.12
C LEU A 274 -18.48 -0.19 -16.28
N HIS A 275 -17.63 -0.20 -17.30
CA HIS A 275 -17.72 -1.13 -18.43
C HIS A 275 -16.62 -2.18 -18.33
N ILE A 276 -16.98 -3.45 -18.52
CA ILE A 276 -16.05 -4.58 -18.54
C ILE A 276 -16.64 -5.74 -19.34
N ALA A 277 -15.87 -6.28 -20.29
CA ALA A 277 -16.29 -7.41 -21.13
C ALA A 277 -17.69 -7.22 -21.77
N GLU A 278 -17.92 -6.06 -22.38
CA GLU A 278 -19.19 -5.65 -23.01
C GLU A 278 -20.39 -5.52 -22.04
N GLN A 279 -20.16 -5.67 -20.73
CA GLN A 279 -21.16 -5.45 -19.69
C GLN A 279 -20.93 -4.10 -19.03
N SER A 280 -22.01 -3.51 -18.50
CA SER A 280 -21.95 -2.24 -17.78
C SER A 280 -22.73 -2.31 -16.48
N THR A 281 -22.20 -1.67 -15.44
CA THR A 281 -22.88 -1.52 -14.15
C THR A 281 -22.62 -0.14 -13.53
N PRO A 282 -23.63 0.50 -12.92
CA PRO A 282 -23.43 1.78 -12.25
C PRO A 282 -22.67 1.58 -10.93
N ILE A 283 -21.65 2.41 -10.72
CA ILE A 283 -20.83 2.47 -9.50
C ILE A 283 -21.06 3.82 -8.81
N GLN A 284 -21.19 3.77 -7.49
CA GLN A 284 -21.14 4.93 -6.62
C GLN A 284 -20.18 4.63 -5.48
N LEU A 285 -18.97 5.19 -5.58
CA LEU A 285 -17.95 5.02 -4.54
C LEU A 285 -18.35 5.80 -3.28
N GLN A 286 -17.84 5.35 -2.12
CA GLN A 286 -17.83 6.15 -0.88
C GLN A 286 -16.55 7.00 -0.75
N LEU A 287 -15.72 7.02 -1.79
CA LEU A 287 -14.42 7.68 -1.82
C LEU A 287 -14.51 9.01 -2.57
N ILE A 288 -13.82 10.03 -2.07
CA ILE A 288 -13.64 11.32 -2.77
C ILE A 288 -12.40 11.32 -3.65
N GLY A 289 -12.27 12.28 -4.56
CA GLY A 289 -11.13 12.39 -5.47
C GLY A 289 -11.32 11.59 -6.76
N GLN A 290 -11.21 12.28 -7.90
CA GLN A 290 -11.39 11.70 -9.24
C GLN A 290 -10.47 10.50 -9.51
N HIS A 291 -9.25 10.54 -8.99
CA HIS A 291 -8.26 9.47 -9.16
C HIS A 291 -8.74 8.11 -8.60
N ASN A 292 -9.74 8.10 -7.70
CA ASN A 292 -10.31 6.85 -7.19
C ASN A 292 -11.19 6.14 -8.22
N VAL A 293 -11.63 6.80 -9.29
CA VAL A 293 -12.24 6.11 -10.44
C VAL A 293 -11.21 5.17 -11.07
N ALA A 294 -10.00 5.64 -11.36
CA ALA A 294 -8.93 4.80 -11.91
C ALA A 294 -8.56 3.63 -10.96
N ASN A 295 -8.43 3.89 -9.65
CA ASN A 295 -8.20 2.83 -8.67
C ASN A 295 -9.33 1.78 -8.65
N ALA A 296 -10.59 2.20 -8.86
CA ALA A 296 -11.73 1.30 -8.93
C ALA A 296 -11.73 0.46 -10.22
N LEU A 297 -11.32 1.02 -11.36
CA LEU A 297 -11.13 0.27 -12.60
C LEU A 297 -10.02 -0.79 -12.44
N ALA A 298 -8.89 -0.42 -11.83
CA ALA A 298 -7.81 -1.35 -11.52
C ALA A 298 -8.29 -2.50 -10.62
N ALA A 299 -9.03 -2.19 -9.54
CA ALA A 299 -9.60 -3.19 -8.63
C ALA A 299 -10.62 -4.11 -9.32
N ALA A 300 -11.48 -3.56 -10.18
CA ALA A 300 -12.41 -4.33 -10.99
C ALA A 300 -11.68 -5.29 -11.94
N GLY A 301 -10.59 -4.84 -12.57
CA GLY A 301 -9.76 -5.68 -13.44
C GLY A 301 -9.11 -6.85 -12.73
N LEU A 302 -8.58 -6.63 -11.53
CA LEU A 302 -8.03 -7.71 -10.70
C LEU A 302 -9.11 -8.74 -10.32
N ALA A 303 -10.30 -8.27 -9.91
CA ALA A 303 -11.41 -9.16 -9.55
C ALA A 303 -11.93 -9.95 -10.74
N TRP A 304 -12.10 -9.30 -11.89
CA TRP A 304 -12.52 -9.95 -13.12
C TRP A 304 -11.52 -11.00 -13.60
N ALA A 305 -10.22 -10.70 -13.53
CA ALA A 305 -9.17 -11.65 -13.87
C ALA A 305 -9.19 -12.91 -12.98
N CYS A 306 -9.69 -12.79 -11.75
CA CYS A 306 -9.92 -13.91 -10.83
C CYS A 306 -11.31 -14.54 -10.94
N GLY A 307 -12.12 -14.15 -11.94
CA GLY A 307 -13.42 -14.76 -12.23
C GLY A 307 -14.58 -14.25 -11.38
N LEU A 308 -14.42 -13.13 -10.67
CA LEU A 308 -15.53 -12.54 -9.90
C LEU A 308 -16.54 -11.88 -10.85
N SER A 309 -17.83 -12.08 -10.55
CA SER A 309 -18.93 -11.51 -11.32
C SER A 309 -19.02 -9.98 -11.19
N LEU A 310 -19.67 -9.35 -12.17
CA LEU A 310 -19.95 -7.92 -12.15
C LEU A 310 -20.77 -7.48 -10.91
N ALA A 311 -21.62 -8.37 -10.38
CA ALA A 311 -22.38 -8.12 -9.16
C ALA A 311 -21.49 -8.05 -7.91
N HIS A 312 -20.49 -8.93 -7.78
CA HIS A 312 -19.49 -8.84 -6.69
C HIS A 312 -18.68 -7.54 -6.81
N ILE A 313 -18.24 -7.20 -8.03
CA ILE A 313 -17.48 -5.97 -8.31
C ILE A 313 -18.30 -4.74 -7.91
N GLN A 314 -19.55 -4.64 -8.39
CA GLN A 314 -20.44 -3.52 -8.08
C GLN A 314 -20.64 -3.37 -6.57
N THR A 315 -21.00 -4.46 -5.89
CA THR A 315 -21.29 -4.45 -4.46
C THR A 315 -20.07 -4.06 -3.65
N GLY A 316 -18.90 -4.64 -3.97
CA GLY A 316 -17.64 -4.36 -3.30
C GLY A 316 -17.20 -2.91 -3.46
N LEU A 317 -17.22 -2.38 -4.69
CA LEU A 317 -16.84 -0.99 -4.96
C LEU A 317 -17.76 0.02 -4.26
N ASN A 318 -19.08 -0.26 -4.21
CA ASN A 318 -20.05 0.63 -3.58
C ASN A 318 -19.98 0.64 -2.05
N GLN A 319 -19.42 -0.41 -1.43
CA GLN A 319 -19.28 -0.55 0.03
C GLN A 319 -17.88 -0.17 0.55
N ALA A 320 -16.88 -0.18 -0.31
CA ALA A 320 -15.50 0.05 0.07
C ALA A 320 -15.31 1.41 0.76
N GLN A 321 -14.55 1.39 1.85
CA GLN A 321 -14.25 2.56 2.67
C GLN A 321 -12.81 3.03 2.44
N ALA A 322 -12.57 4.30 2.68
CA ALA A 322 -11.22 4.86 2.64
C ALA A 322 -10.35 4.25 3.75
N ALA A 323 -9.10 3.93 3.43
CA ALA A 323 -8.11 3.67 4.47
C ALA A 323 -7.82 4.95 5.27
N ALA A 324 -7.47 4.81 6.54
CA ALA A 324 -7.12 5.96 7.39
C ALA A 324 -6.01 6.82 6.74
N GLY A 325 -6.20 8.15 6.74
CA GLY A 325 -5.26 9.09 6.13
C GLY A 325 -5.21 9.08 4.60
N ARG A 326 -6.23 8.54 3.91
CA ARG A 326 -6.34 8.49 2.44
C ARG A 326 -7.63 9.18 1.97
N MET A 327 -7.61 10.51 1.91
CA MET A 327 -8.74 11.35 1.48
C MET A 327 -10.01 11.13 2.34
N VAL A 328 -9.84 10.99 3.65
CA VAL A 328 -10.96 10.80 4.60
C VAL A 328 -11.57 12.16 4.94
N LEU A 329 -12.91 12.28 4.86
CA LEU A 329 -13.62 13.50 5.26
C LEU A 329 -13.99 13.48 6.74
N HIS A 330 -13.56 14.51 7.46
CA HIS A 330 -14.04 14.83 8.80
C HIS A 330 -14.80 16.15 8.79
N ARG A 331 -15.90 16.26 9.53
CA ARG A 331 -16.70 17.49 9.65
C ARG A 331 -16.87 17.86 11.11
N ARG A 332 -16.61 19.13 11.44
CA ARG A 332 -16.81 19.71 12.78
C ARG A 332 -17.29 21.14 12.65
N GLY A 333 -18.56 21.40 12.97
CA GLY A 333 -19.16 22.72 12.77
C GLY A 333 -19.11 23.13 11.29
N GLN A 334 -18.53 24.31 11.01
CA GLN A 334 -18.36 24.85 9.66
C GLN A 334 -17.04 24.40 8.99
N MET A 335 -16.22 23.61 9.69
CA MET A 335 -14.96 23.09 9.17
C MET A 335 -15.15 21.70 8.57
N THR A 336 -14.61 21.52 7.36
CA THR A 336 -14.36 20.21 6.75
C THR A 336 -12.85 19.97 6.67
N VAL A 337 -12.40 18.79 7.07
CA VAL A 337 -11.00 18.36 6.94
C VAL A 337 -10.95 17.16 5.99
N ILE A 338 -10.18 17.29 4.92
CA ILE A 338 -9.74 16.19 4.07
C ILE A 338 -8.42 15.67 4.66
N ASP A 339 -8.50 14.56 5.40
CA ASP A 339 -7.35 13.84 5.94
C ASP A 339 -6.73 12.96 4.84
N ASP A 340 -5.61 13.42 4.29
CA ASP A 340 -4.78 12.68 3.34
C ASP A 340 -3.33 12.57 3.83
N THR A 341 -3.20 12.40 5.16
CA THR A 341 -1.94 12.50 5.91
C THR A 341 -1.04 11.26 5.86
N TYR A 342 -1.49 10.17 5.22
CA TYR A 342 -0.77 8.91 5.26
C TYR A 342 0.62 8.97 4.60
N ASN A 343 0.69 9.54 3.40
CA ASN A 343 1.95 9.77 2.68
C ASN A 343 1.76 10.83 1.57
N ALA A 344 2.87 11.39 1.08
CA ALA A 344 2.85 12.42 0.04
C ALA A 344 3.99 12.27 -0.97
N ASN A 345 3.62 12.35 -2.24
CA ASN A 345 4.50 12.60 -3.39
C ASN A 345 3.86 13.68 -4.29
N PRO A 346 4.61 14.34 -5.19
CA PRO A 346 4.12 15.46 -5.97
C PRO A 346 2.80 15.19 -6.70
N ASN A 347 2.67 14.03 -7.36
CA ASN A 347 1.46 13.68 -8.10
C ASN A 347 0.25 13.49 -7.17
N SER A 348 0.45 12.84 -6.02
CA SER A 348 -0.63 12.68 -5.02
C SER A 348 -1.06 14.00 -4.39
N VAL A 349 -0.14 14.95 -4.17
CA VAL A 349 -0.49 16.26 -3.61
C VAL A 349 -1.29 17.08 -4.61
N LYS A 350 -0.88 17.06 -5.89
CA LYS A 350 -1.64 17.72 -6.98
C LYS A 350 -3.06 17.15 -7.10
N ALA A 351 -3.22 15.83 -7.06
CA ALA A 351 -4.54 15.19 -7.09
C ALA A 351 -5.41 15.54 -5.87
N ALA A 352 -4.81 15.71 -4.69
CA ALA A 352 -5.54 16.14 -3.50
C ALA A 352 -5.94 17.62 -3.58
N ILE A 353 -5.07 18.48 -4.12
CA ILE A 353 -5.36 19.89 -4.43
C ILE A 353 -6.53 19.98 -5.43
N ASP A 354 -6.57 19.13 -6.45
CA ASP A 354 -7.67 19.09 -7.41
C ASP A 354 -9.01 18.82 -6.73
N GLU A 355 -9.06 17.91 -5.76
CA GLU A 355 -10.28 17.65 -4.98
C GLU A 355 -10.64 18.84 -4.08
N LEU A 356 -9.66 19.45 -3.39
CA LEU A 356 -9.89 20.63 -2.56
C LEU A 356 -10.45 21.80 -3.38
N ALA A 357 -9.99 21.99 -4.61
CA ALA A 357 -10.45 23.06 -5.49
C ALA A 357 -11.96 22.94 -5.83
N LEU A 358 -12.54 21.75 -5.73
CA LEU A 358 -13.97 21.46 -5.96
C LEU A 358 -14.84 21.61 -4.70
N CYS A 359 -14.25 21.96 -3.56
CA CYS A 359 -14.97 22.17 -2.30
C CYS A 359 -15.50 23.60 -2.15
N SER A 360 -16.44 23.79 -1.24
CA SER A 360 -16.99 25.11 -0.88
C SER A 360 -16.25 25.74 0.29
N GLY A 361 -16.61 26.99 0.57
CA GLY A 361 -15.99 27.79 1.64
C GLY A 361 -14.56 28.20 1.31
N ARG A 362 -13.85 28.62 2.34
CA ARG A 362 -12.42 28.95 2.29
C ARG A 362 -11.61 27.67 2.16
N ARG A 363 -10.81 27.52 1.11
CA ARG A 363 -10.06 26.30 0.79
C ARG A 363 -8.58 26.49 1.13
N ILE A 364 -8.12 25.79 2.16
CA ILE A 364 -6.75 25.91 2.65
C ILE A 364 -6.03 24.58 2.46
N VAL A 365 -4.89 24.62 1.79
CA VAL A 365 -4.00 23.46 1.67
C VAL A 365 -2.94 23.50 2.77
N VAL A 366 -2.79 22.40 3.50
CA VAL A 366 -1.90 22.25 4.65
C VAL A 366 -0.90 21.13 4.38
N LEU A 367 0.37 21.49 4.18
CA LEU A 367 1.40 20.57 3.73
C LEU A 367 2.54 20.39 4.74
N GLY A 368 2.81 19.13 5.08
CA GLY A 368 4.12 18.71 5.58
C GLY A 368 5.08 18.37 4.44
N ALA A 369 6.36 18.17 4.77
CA ALA A 369 7.37 17.77 3.80
C ALA A 369 6.98 16.48 3.04
N MET A 370 7.28 16.44 1.74
CA MET A 370 7.31 15.24 0.92
C MET A 370 8.67 14.54 1.08
N GLY A 371 8.68 13.21 1.17
CA GLY A 371 9.90 12.43 1.37
C GLY A 371 10.45 11.81 0.07
N GLU A 372 11.71 11.35 0.12
CA GLU A 372 12.32 10.47 -0.90
C GLU A 372 12.35 11.06 -2.32
N LEU A 373 12.60 12.37 -2.41
CA LEU A 373 12.63 13.13 -3.66
C LEU A 373 14.05 13.41 -4.18
N GLY A 374 15.10 13.07 -3.43
CA GLY A 374 16.50 13.31 -3.81
C GLY A 374 16.85 14.80 -3.96
N GLU A 375 17.80 15.09 -4.85
CA GLU A 375 18.35 16.44 -5.07
C GLU A 375 17.30 17.45 -5.56
N ASP A 376 16.28 16.98 -6.28
CA ASP A 376 15.19 17.80 -6.82
C ASP A 376 14.11 18.18 -5.80
N ALA A 377 14.25 17.74 -4.53
CA ALA A 377 13.23 17.93 -3.51
C ALA A 377 12.74 19.38 -3.40
N ALA A 378 13.64 20.37 -3.38
CA ALA A 378 13.26 21.78 -3.27
C ALA A 378 12.41 22.25 -4.47
N ASN A 379 12.79 21.87 -5.69
CA ASN A 379 12.05 22.23 -6.91
C ASN A 379 10.67 21.57 -6.93
N LEU A 380 10.59 20.29 -6.57
CA LEU A 380 9.32 19.57 -6.53
C LEU A 380 8.35 20.12 -5.48
N HIS A 381 8.85 20.59 -4.33
CA HIS A 381 8.05 21.30 -3.34
C HIS A 381 7.55 22.65 -3.86
N HIS A 382 8.43 23.42 -4.52
CA HIS A 382 8.07 24.66 -5.18
C HIS A 382 6.96 24.44 -6.22
N ASP A 383 7.09 23.42 -7.08
CA ASP A 383 6.11 23.11 -8.13
C ASP A 383 4.73 22.74 -7.57
N VAL A 384 4.69 22.07 -6.42
CA VAL A 384 3.43 21.78 -5.72
C VAL A 384 2.79 23.06 -5.18
N GLY A 385 3.59 23.98 -4.62
CA GLY A 385 3.13 25.30 -4.22
C GLY A 385 2.57 26.10 -5.40
N ALA A 386 3.29 26.12 -6.52
CA ALA A 386 2.86 26.79 -7.74
C ALA A 386 1.56 26.19 -8.31
N TYR A 387 1.41 24.87 -8.24
CA TYR A 387 0.18 24.20 -8.64
C TYR A 387 -1.02 24.59 -7.76
N ALA A 388 -0.84 24.66 -6.43
CA ALA A 388 -1.88 25.12 -5.51
C ALA A 388 -2.30 26.57 -5.80
N ASN A 389 -1.35 27.45 -6.12
CA ASN A 389 -1.66 28.84 -6.50
C ASN A 389 -2.41 28.91 -7.84
N ALA A 390 -1.99 28.13 -8.85
CA ALA A 390 -2.68 28.06 -10.14
C ALA A 390 -4.15 27.59 -10.02
N LYS A 391 -4.48 26.82 -8.97
CA LYS A 391 -5.84 26.40 -8.64
C LYS A 391 -6.64 27.42 -7.84
N GLN A 392 -6.06 28.60 -7.58
CA GLN A 392 -6.70 29.72 -6.88
C GLN A 392 -7.28 29.29 -5.52
N LEU A 393 -6.49 28.51 -4.77
CA LEU A 393 -6.82 28.20 -3.37
C LEU A 393 -6.66 29.47 -2.52
N ASP A 394 -7.34 29.49 -1.36
CA ASP A 394 -7.47 30.71 -0.55
C ASP A 394 -6.25 30.93 0.36
N ALA A 395 -5.55 29.86 0.73
CA ALA A 395 -4.26 29.93 1.44
C ALA A 395 -3.48 28.60 1.35
N LEU A 396 -2.16 28.69 1.57
CA LEU A 396 -1.28 27.54 1.76
C LEU A 396 -0.55 27.65 3.10
N TYR A 397 -0.64 26.61 3.91
CA TYR A 397 0.03 26.53 5.20
C TYR A 397 1.02 25.36 5.14
N CYS A 398 2.27 25.58 5.49
CA CYS A 398 3.28 24.52 5.38
C CYS A 398 4.21 24.45 6.58
N VAL A 399 4.66 23.25 6.91
CA VAL A 399 5.49 22.97 8.09
C VAL A 399 6.59 21.97 7.78
N GLY A 400 7.75 22.14 8.41
CA GLY A 400 8.89 21.24 8.29
C GLY A 400 9.79 21.57 7.10
N HIS A 401 10.59 20.59 6.68
CA HIS A 401 11.60 20.80 5.65
C HIS A 401 10.98 21.14 4.29
N PHE A 402 11.65 21.98 3.48
CA PHE A 402 11.17 22.50 2.19
C PHE A 402 9.86 23.32 2.22
N SER A 403 9.33 23.64 3.39
CA SER A 403 8.17 24.54 3.54
C SER A 403 8.41 25.90 2.86
N GLU A 404 9.58 26.50 3.04
CA GLU A 404 9.99 27.73 2.35
C GLU A 404 9.95 27.60 0.81
N ALA A 405 10.39 26.47 0.25
CA ALA A 405 10.32 26.25 -1.19
C ALA A 405 8.86 26.15 -1.66
N THR A 406 8.03 25.44 -0.89
CA THR A 406 6.59 25.30 -1.15
C THR A 406 5.89 26.67 -1.10
N ALA A 407 6.17 27.47 -0.08
CA ALA A 407 5.60 28.81 0.10
C ALA A 407 6.02 29.76 -1.02
N ARG A 408 7.29 29.74 -1.45
CA ARG A 408 7.76 30.53 -2.60
C ARG A 408 7.02 30.19 -3.89
N GLY A 409 6.75 28.91 -4.14
CA GLY A 409 5.96 28.49 -5.31
C GLY A 409 4.53 29.00 -5.26
N TYR A 410 3.94 29.07 -4.07
CA TYR A 410 2.57 29.53 -3.89
C TYR A 410 2.40 31.05 -3.96
N GLY A 411 3.27 31.81 -3.27
CA GLY A 411 3.22 33.28 -3.21
C GLY A 411 2.74 33.85 -1.87
N ASP A 412 2.33 35.11 -1.85
CA ASP A 412 2.13 35.94 -0.63
C ASP A 412 1.09 35.41 0.36
N LEU A 413 0.17 34.55 -0.10
CA LEU A 413 -0.87 33.93 0.73
C LEU A 413 -0.38 32.65 1.42
N ALA A 414 0.90 32.29 1.28
CA ALA A 414 1.51 31.18 2.00
C ALA A 414 1.95 31.57 3.41
N LYS A 415 1.80 30.64 4.36
CA LYS A 415 2.35 30.74 5.72
C LYS A 415 3.26 29.56 6.00
N VAL A 416 4.47 29.84 6.46
CA VAL A 416 5.48 28.85 6.85
C VAL A 416 5.51 28.74 8.37
N PHE A 417 5.54 27.51 8.86
CA PHE A 417 5.61 27.20 10.28
C PHE A 417 6.83 26.31 10.56
N THR A 418 7.48 26.55 11.70
CA THR A 418 8.61 25.74 12.18
C THR A 418 8.13 24.47 12.89
N GLU A 419 7.00 24.55 13.59
CA GLU A 419 6.43 23.47 14.40
C GLU A 419 4.94 23.25 14.13
N GLN A 420 4.48 22.01 14.27
CA GLN A 420 3.06 21.67 14.13
C GLN A 420 2.19 22.38 15.16
N SER A 421 2.70 22.67 16.36
CA SER A 421 2.00 23.40 17.43
C SER A 421 1.52 24.79 16.96
N ALA A 422 2.42 25.57 16.35
CA ALA A 422 2.13 26.88 15.80
C ALA A 422 1.19 26.81 14.59
N LEU A 423 1.39 25.80 13.72
CA LEU A 423 0.48 25.52 12.61
C LEU A 423 -0.95 25.26 13.10
N ILE A 424 -1.12 24.39 14.10
CA ILE A 424 -2.42 24.05 14.68
C ILE A 424 -3.10 25.29 15.28
N ALA A 425 -2.35 26.14 15.99
CA ALA A 425 -2.88 27.38 16.54
C ALA A 425 -3.40 28.32 15.44
N ALA A 426 -2.68 28.45 14.33
CA ALA A 426 -3.11 29.26 13.19
C ALA A 426 -4.33 28.67 12.48
N LEU A 427 -4.39 27.34 12.31
CA LEU A 427 -5.54 26.68 11.68
C LEU A 427 -6.82 26.82 12.52
N ARG A 428 -6.71 26.77 13.86
CA ARG A 428 -7.87 26.97 14.75
C ARG A 428 -8.53 28.34 14.57
N ALA A 429 -7.75 29.37 14.21
CA ALA A 429 -8.27 30.71 13.93
C ALA A 429 -9.04 30.80 12.60
N GLU A 430 -8.89 29.84 11.69
CA GLU A 430 -9.64 29.77 10.42
C GLU A 430 -11.02 29.11 10.60
N CYS A 431 -11.22 28.37 11.71
CA CYS A 431 -12.39 27.52 11.95
C CYS A 431 -13.70 28.27 12.25
N ASP A 432 -13.67 29.59 12.40
CA ASP A 432 -14.87 30.41 12.63
C ASP A 432 -15.68 30.69 11.35
N THR A 433 -15.15 30.28 10.19
CA THR A 433 -15.79 30.42 8.87
C THR A 433 -16.06 29.07 8.22
N GLU A 434 -16.91 29.04 7.18
CA GLU A 434 -17.01 27.85 6.32
C GLU A 434 -15.65 27.61 5.64
N VAL A 435 -14.95 26.57 6.09
CA VAL A 435 -13.57 26.29 5.68
C VAL A 435 -13.40 24.81 5.36
N THR A 436 -12.69 24.53 4.27
CA THR A 436 -12.24 23.18 3.92
C THR A 436 -10.71 23.14 3.97
N LEU A 437 -10.18 22.29 4.84
CA LEU A 437 -8.74 22.06 5.02
C LEU A 437 -8.33 20.76 4.34
N LEU A 438 -7.35 20.79 3.45
CA LEU A 438 -6.66 19.58 2.99
C LEU A 438 -5.38 19.42 3.79
N ILE A 439 -5.22 18.32 4.52
CA ILE A 439 -4.02 18.06 5.34
C ILE A 439 -3.27 16.87 4.78
N LYS A 440 -2.02 17.09 4.37
CA LYS A 440 -1.20 16.08 3.69
C LYS A 440 0.28 16.23 3.97
N GLY A 441 1.01 15.12 4.02
CA GLY A 441 2.46 15.10 4.20
C GLY A 441 3.00 13.68 4.04
N SER A 442 4.33 13.54 4.00
CA SER A 442 4.95 12.21 4.04
C SER A 442 4.69 11.53 5.38
N ARG A 443 4.91 10.21 5.44
CA ARG A 443 4.75 9.47 6.70
C ARG A 443 5.66 9.99 7.83
N SER A 444 6.85 10.50 7.50
CA SER A 444 7.77 11.07 8.47
C SER A 444 7.32 12.44 8.98
N ALA A 445 6.50 13.17 8.22
CA ALA A 445 5.94 14.46 8.63
C ALA A 445 4.85 14.34 9.70
N ARG A 446 4.25 13.15 9.88
CA ARG A 446 3.23 12.85 10.91
C ARG A 446 2.09 13.87 10.98
N MET A 447 1.51 14.19 9.82
CA MET A 447 0.47 15.21 9.72
C MET A 447 -0.88 14.76 10.32
N GLU A 448 -1.04 13.47 10.62
CA GLU A 448 -2.20 12.95 11.37
C GLU A 448 -2.37 13.62 12.73
N ASN A 449 -1.29 14.10 13.34
CA ASN A 449 -1.34 14.85 14.60
C ASN A 449 -2.10 16.17 14.43
N VAL A 450 -1.95 16.83 13.28
CA VAL A 450 -2.65 18.09 12.96
C VAL A 450 -4.13 17.81 12.77
N VAL A 451 -4.48 16.73 12.06
CA VAL A 451 -5.88 16.28 11.91
C VAL A 451 -6.50 16.02 13.29
N GLN A 452 -5.86 15.19 14.11
CA GLN A 452 -6.33 14.82 15.45
C GLN A 452 -6.57 16.05 16.33
N ALA A 453 -5.68 17.03 16.31
CA ALA A 453 -5.79 18.26 17.11
C ALA A 453 -6.91 19.23 16.68
N LEU A 454 -7.44 19.05 15.46
CA LEU A 454 -8.52 19.87 14.90
C LEU A 454 -9.89 19.18 15.01
N ILE A 455 -9.94 17.85 14.91
CA ILE A 455 -11.19 17.09 14.95
C ILE A 455 -11.62 16.70 16.37
N HIS A 456 -10.67 16.55 17.29
CA HIS A 456 -10.90 16.38 18.73
C HIS A 456 -10.75 17.73 19.43
#